data_AF-A0A7S2S968-F1
#
_entry.id   AF-A0A7S2S968-F1
#
_cell.length_a   1.000
_cell.length_b   1.000
_cell.length_c   1.000
_cell.angle_alpha   90.00
_cell.angle_beta   90.00
_cell.angle_gamma   90.00
#
_symmetry.space_group_name_H-M   'P 1'
#
loop_
_entity.id
_entity.type
_entity.pdbx_description
1 polymer ?
#
loop_
_entity_poly.entity_id
_entity_poly.type
_entity_poly.pdbx_seq_one_letter_code
_entity_poly.pdbx_strand_id
1 'polypeptide(L)'
;MAESRGLIRTVADCTAPTDGGVTFMEYSTRWKPGLGYRAMAGALPYPARVVFSGGELAPSLMGRYEWQDGQDMANGSPLYVKRDAAGAAVHWLYRGSASGTWILTRRWEDLASERGEIAGTLPSFLPTEPGLQFKVHLDNTWPVDATIRVTDLEFPSLVPCKVSISGSEATPNSCLFGTYERQLESVNGAPLFCKATVEPGKQHFLFRTSTAGLWMATDSRDRMAQHPPQGGLQSSRAADLPCNDGLSYHVFSGQSWVPDPSIRVSPGSPPAPEAITLGGHTGPHAALMGRYELQPFLVNGAPLYMLLQGEGSDPFFLFRTVDFLWVVTDVQMHLSLCRGHFVTTRTAFLPSPRERWNCHDPNTGWAPDQDLRAKPSTSWAVPGERGAADGVDVWRREHRLREPGEEARLDPGTRPTSGGEDER
;
A
#
# COMPACT_ATOMS: atom_id res chain seq x y z
N MET A 1 13.92 -55.27 -54.77
CA MET A 1 14.43 -55.68 -53.45
C MET A 1 14.00 -54.60 -52.44
N ALA A 2 13.11 -55.02 -51.54
CA ALA A 2 12.62 -54.39 -50.31
C ALA A 2 12.56 -52.85 -50.18
N GLU A 3 11.39 -52.29 -50.49
CA GLU A 3 10.83 -51.11 -49.83
C GLU A 3 10.01 -51.57 -48.61
N SER A 4 10.13 -50.89 -47.46
CA SER A 4 9.26 -51.10 -46.29
C SER A 4 8.33 -49.90 -46.09
N ARG A 5 7.07 -50.11 -46.43
CA ARG A 5 5.90 -49.36 -45.96
C ARG A 5 5.37 -50.05 -44.70
N GLY A 6 5.03 -49.27 -43.67
CA GLY A 6 4.13 -49.68 -42.57
C GLY A 6 3.15 -48.53 -42.32
N LEU A 7 1.86 -48.66 -42.61
CA LEU A 7 0.79 -49.42 -41.95
C LEU A 7 -0.12 -48.43 -41.21
N ILE A 8 -1.15 -47.91 -41.90
CA ILE A 8 -2.32 -47.30 -41.27
C ILE A 8 -3.51 -48.18 -41.67
N ARG A 9 -4.16 -48.78 -40.67
CA ARG A 9 -5.32 -49.67 -40.82
C ARG A 9 -6.62 -48.89 -40.62
N THR A 10 -7.45 -48.98 -41.64
CA THR A 10 -8.89 -49.34 -41.66
C THR A 10 -9.95 -48.34 -41.19
N VAL A 11 -10.90 -48.11 -42.10
CA VAL A 11 -12.19 -47.40 -42.01
C VAL A 11 -13.34 -48.39 -41.70
N ALA A 12 -14.46 -47.84 -41.18
CA ALA A 12 -15.80 -48.41 -40.98
C ALA A 12 -16.04 -48.99 -39.56
N ASP A 13 -17.13 -48.68 -38.84
CA ASP A 13 -18.52 -48.55 -39.29
C ASP A 13 -19.35 -47.48 -38.55
N CYS A 14 -20.33 -46.95 -39.28
CA CYS A 14 -21.43 -46.14 -38.79
C CYS A 14 -22.52 -47.03 -38.17
N THR A 15 -22.94 -46.74 -36.95
CA THR A 15 -24.27 -47.12 -36.43
C THR A 15 -24.74 -46.04 -35.46
N ALA A 16 -25.86 -45.39 -35.80
CA ALA A 16 -26.57 -44.48 -34.93
C ALA A 16 -27.59 -45.24 -34.07
N PRO A 17 -27.85 -44.79 -32.83
CA PRO A 17 -29.18 -44.83 -32.24
C PRO A 17 -29.69 -43.38 -32.07
N THR A 18 -30.72 -42.98 -32.82
CA THR A 18 -32.12 -42.81 -32.38
C THR A 18 -32.31 -42.03 -31.08
N ASP A 19 -32.99 -40.89 -31.25
CA ASP A 19 -33.71 -40.09 -30.27
C ASP A 19 -32.91 -39.32 -29.22
N GLY A 20 -32.40 -38.17 -29.65
CA GLY A 20 -32.02 -37.06 -28.78
C GLY A 20 -31.95 -35.77 -29.60
N GLY A 21 -33.01 -34.97 -29.57
CA GLY A 21 -33.07 -33.69 -30.29
C GLY A 21 -31.89 -32.78 -29.92
N VAL A 22 -31.05 -32.47 -30.90
CA VAL A 22 -30.01 -31.44 -30.77
C VAL A 22 -30.67 -30.09 -31.01
N THR A 23 -31.01 -29.40 -29.93
CA THR A 23 -31.32 -27.96 -29.97
C THR A 23 -30.01 -27.21 -30.23
N PHE A 24 -29.89 -26.56 -31.38
CA PHE A 24 -28.84 -25.58 -31.63
C PHE A 24 -29.10 -24.38 -30.70
N MET A 25 -28.31 -24.23 -29.63
CA MET A 25 -28.24 -22.98 -28.90
C MET A 25 -27.49 -21.96 -29.75
N GLU A 26 -28.25 -21.11 -30.42
CA GLU A 26 -27.77 -19.86 -30.97
C GLU A 26 -27.25 -18.99 -29.80
N TYR A 27 -25.93 -18.80 -29.74
CA TYR A 27 -25.30 -17.89 -28.77
C TYR A 27 -25.67 -16.45 -29.13
N SER A 28 -26.79 -15.97 -28.59
CA SER A 28 -27.14 -14.55 -28.57
C SER A 28 -26.13 -13.80 -27.68
N THR A 29 -25.46 -12.81 -28.25
CA THR A 29 -24.48 -11.89 -27.62
C THR A 29 -25.11 -10.86 -26.66
N ARG A 30 -26.27 -11.13 -26.07
CA ARG A 30 -26.86 -10.25 -25.04
C ARG A 30 -26.24 -10.55 -23.68
N TRP A 31 -25.32 -9.67 -23.29
CA TRP A 31 -24.83 -9.50 -21.93
C TRP A 31 -26.00 -9.42 -20.94
N LYS A 32 -26.04 -10.31 -19.95
CA LYS A 32 -26.91 -10.18 -18.77
C LYS A 32 -26.08 -9.62 -17.62
N PRO A 33 -26.49 -8.50 -16.98
CA PRO A 33 -25.88 -8.07 -15.74
C PRO A 33 -26.28 -9.06 -14.64
N GLY A 34 -25.31 -9.73 -13.99
CA GLY A 34 -25.61 -10.60 -12.86
C GLY A 34 -24.62 -11.73 -12.56
N LEU A 35 -23.67 -12.03 -13.44
CA LEU A 35 -22.57 -12.96 -13.13
C LEU A 35 -21.32 -12.17 -12.79
N GLY A 36 -21.19 -11.79 -11.52
CA GLY A 36 -19.96 -11.27 -10.97
C GLY A 36 -18.86 -12.32 -11.13
N TYR A 37 -17.92 -12.09 -12.03
CA TYR A 37 -16.67 -12.83 -12.03
C TYR A 37 -15.92 -12.47 -10.76
N ARG A 38 -15.98 -13.34 -9.75
CA ARG A 38 -15.12 -13.26 -8.58
C ARG A 38 -13.73 -13.71 -8.99
N ALA A 39 -12.98 -12.82 -9.66
CA ALA A 39 -11.56 -13.01 -9.82
C ALA A 39 -10.97 -13.04 -8.40
N MET A 40 -10.21 -14.09 -8.07
CA MET A 40 -9.35 -14.07 -6.90
C MET A 40 -8.24 -13.08 -7.18
N ALA A 41 -8.54 -11.79 -7.01
CA ALA A 41 -7.62 -10.69 -7.20
C ALA A 41 -6.55 -10.79 -6.11
N GLY A 42 -5.39 -11.34 -6.49
CA GLY A 42 -4.15 -10.96 -5.79
C GLY A 42 -4.07 -9.45 -5.80
N ALA A 43 -3.79 -8.83 -4.66
CA ALA A 43 -3.82 -7.39 -4.50
C ALA A 43 -2.84 -6.73 -5.49
N LEU A 44 -3.36 -6.24 -6.61
CA LEU A 44 -2.58 -5.47 -7.55
C LEU A 44 -2.11 -4.16 -6.86
N PRO A 45 -0.89 -3.65 -7.16
CA PRO A 45 -0.31 -2.46 -6.53
C PRO A 45 -0.95 -1.17 -7.07
N TYR A 46 -2.27 -1.17 -7.23
CA TYR A 46 -2.98 -0.01 -7.70
C TYR A 46 -3.23 0.95 -6.55
N PRO A 47 -3.24 2.25 -6.84
CA PRO A 47 -3.74 3.21 -5.87
C PRO A 47 -5.15 2.82 -5.44
N ALA A 48 -5.46 3.02 -4.16
CA ALA A 48 -6.82 2.97 -3.64
C ALA A 48 -7.56 4.23 -4.09
N ARG A 49 -6.81 5.29 -4.40
CA ARG A 49 -7.34 6.59 -4.82
C ARG A 49 -6.47 7.26 -5.86
N VAL A 50 -7.12 7.82 -6.86
CA VAL A 50 -6.51 8.66 -7.90
C VAL A 50 -7.21 10.02 -7.88
N VAL A 51 -6.45 11.11 -7.80
CA VAL A 51 -7.00 12.47 -7.88
C VAL A 51 -6.55 13.14 -9.16
N PHE A 52 -7.51 13.46 -10.02
CA PHE A 52 -7.31 14.30 -11.19
C PHE A 52 -7.56 15.77 -10.83
N SER A 53 -6.74 16.67 -11.36
CA SER A 53 -6.92 18.13 -11.26
C SER A 53 -6.59 18.82 -12.59
N GLY A 54 -6.92 20.11 -12.69
CA GLY A 54 -6.85 20.86 -13.94
C GLY A 54 -8.09 20.61 -14.81
N GLY A 55 -7.89 20.29 -16.08
CA GLY A 55 -8.96 19.84 -16.98
C GLY A 55 -9.91 20.93 -17.41
N GLU A 56 -9.39 22.02 -17.98
CA GLU A 56 -10.20 23.14 -18.50
C GLU A 56 -11.27 22.67 -19.50
N LEU A 57 -10.96 21.63 -20.28
CA LEU A 57 -11.85 21.09 -21.31
C LEU A 57 -12.91 20.13 -20.76
N ALA A 58 -12.71 19.57 -19.57
CA ALA A 58 -13.63 18.61 -18.95
C ALA A 58 -13.63 18.68 -17.41
N PRO A 59 -13.95 19.84 -16.81
CA PRO A 59 -13.75 20.07 -15.38
C PRO A 59 -14.61 19.15 -14.49
N SER A 60 -15.78 18.73 -14.96
CA SER A 60 -16.67 17.84 -14.20
C SER A 60 -16.06 16.44 -13.99
N LEU A 61 -15.15 16.00 -14.86
CA LEU A 61 -14.48 14.70 -14.76
C LEU A 61 -13.26 14.73 -13.83
N MET A 62 -12.85 15.90 -13.35
CA MET A 62 -11.73 16.02 -12.41
C MET A 62 -12.16 15.64 -10.99
N GLY A 63 -11.20 15.49 -10.08
CA GLY A 63 -11.44 15.17 -8.68
C GLY A 63 -11.05 13.75 -8.32
N ARG A 64 -11.66 13.25 -7.24
CA ARG A 64 -11.27 12.01 -6.56
C ARG A 64 -11.99 10.79 -7.12
N TYR A 65 -11.21 9.80 -7.53
CA TYR A 65 -11.64 8.48 -7.95
C TYR A 65 -11.11 7.44 -6.96
N GLU A 66 -11.97 6.53 -6.52
CA GLU A 66 -11.62 5.50 -5.53
C GLU A 66 -11.78 4.13 -6.15
N TRP A 67 -10.82 3.25 -5.90
CA TRP A 67 -10.96 1.85 -6.29
C TRP A 67 -11.99 1.19 -5.37
N GLN A 68 -13.03 0.63 -5.96
CA GLN A 68 -14.13 0.01 -5.22
C GLN A 68 -13.69 -1.34 -4.62
N ASP A 69 -13.33 -1.30 -3.33
CA ASP A 69 -13.11 -2.43 -2.41
C ASP A 69 -12.24 -3.58 -2.93
N GLY A 70 -11.32 -3.30 -3.86
CA GLY A 70 -10.39 -4.30 -4.39
C GLY A 70 -11.01 -5.35 -5.31
N GLN A 71 -12.33 -5.30 -5.56
CA GLN A 71 -13.07 -6.36 -6.25
C GLN A 71 -13.52 -5.98 -7.66
N ASP A 72 -13.83 -4.71 -7.90
CA ASP A 72 -14.31 -4.30 -9.21
C ASP A 72 -13.14 -4.08 -10.18
N MET A 73 -13.14 -4.91 -11.21
CA MET A 73 -12.15 -4.92 -12.28
C MET A 73 -12.86 -4.64 -13.61
N ALA A 74 -12.36 -3.68 -14.35
CA ALA A 74 -12.71 -3.47 -15.75
C ALA A 74 -11.50 -3.86 -16.60
N ASN A 75 -11.71 -4.76 -17.57
CA ASN A 75 -10.66 -5.17 -18.52
C ASN A 75 -9.39 -5.73 -17.84
N GLY A 76 -9.55 -6.47 -16.74
CA GLY A 76 -8.42 -7.01 -15.97
C GLY A 76 -7.59 -5.96 -15.21
N SER A 77 -8.07 -4.73 -15.10
CA SER A 77 -7.49 -3.64 -14.31
C SER A 77 -8.54 -3.05 -13.35
N PRO A 78 -8.16 -2.32 -12.30
CA PRO A 78 -9.10 -1.72 -11.36
C PRO A 78 -10.03 -0.77 -12.05
N LEU A 79 -11.27 -0.82 -11.58
CA LEU A 79 -12.24 0.19 -11.84
C LEU A 79 -12.24 1.19 -10.69
N TYR A 80 -11.93 2.45 -10.98
CA TYR A 80 -12.08 3.52 -10.02
C TYR A 80 -13.37 4.28 -10.28
N VAL A 81 -14.01 4.70 -9.20
CA VAL A 81 -15.30 5.36 -9.23
C VAL A 81 -15.18 6.72 -8.56
N LYS A 82 -15.66 7.76 -9.24
CA LYS A 82 -15.94 9.06 -8.62
C LYS A 82 -17.41 9.07 -8.22
N ARG A 83 -17.67 9.39 -6.95
CA ARG A 83 -19.01 9.45 -6.39
C ARG A 83 -19.46 10.90 -6.16
N ASP A 84 -20.76 11.15 -6.26
CA ASP A 84 -21.36 12.43 -5.87
C ASP A 84 -21.54 12.53 -4.35
N ALA A 85 -22.16 13.64 -3.89
CA ALA A 85 -22.43 13.87 -2.47
C ALA A 85 -23.42 12.87 -1.85
N ALA A 86 -24.26 12.22 -2.67
CA ALA A 86 -25.17 11.16 -2.24
C ALA A 86 -24.51 9.77 -2.24
N GLY A 87 -23.23 9.67 -2.66
CA GLY A 87 -22.48 8.42 -2.77
C GLY A 87 -22.76 7.63 -4.06
N ALA A 88 -23.56 8.17 -4.97
CA ALA A 88 -23.85 7.52 -6.25
C ALA A 88 -22.63 7.61 -7.18
N ALA A 89 -22.33 6.52 -7.87
CA ALA A 89 -21.29 6.49 -8.90
C ALA A 89 -21.69 7.39 -10.07
N VAL A 90 -20.89 8.43 -10.34
CA VAL A 90 -21.18 9.39 -11.42
C VAL A 90 -20.17 9.30 -12.56
N HIS A 91 -18.93 8.94 -12.26
CA HIS A 91 -17.90 8.75 -13.29
C HIS A 91 -17.02 7.54 -12.98
N TRP A 92 -16.42 6.99 -14.02
CA TRP A 92 -15.58 5.80 -13.97
C TRP A 92 -14.24 6.07 -14.62
N LEU A 93 -13.18 5.56 -14.02
CA LEU A 93 -11.83 5.53 -14.56
C LEU A 93 -11.40 4.06 -14.65
N TYR A 94 -11.00 3.64 -15.84
CA TYR A 94 -10.62 2.26 -16.12
C TYR A 94 -9.53 2.20 -17.19
N ARG A 95 -8.96 1.02 -17.40
CA ARG A 95 -7.96 0.79 -18.45
C ARG A 95 -8.61 0.08 -19.63
N GLY A 96 -8.44 0.58 -20.85
CA GLY A 96 -8.90 -0.10 -22.05
C GLY A 96 -8.15 -1.42 -22.26
N SER A 97 -8.85 -2.52 -22.55
CA SER A 97 -8.20 -3.82 -22.80
C SER A 97 -7.40 -3.81 -24.10
N ALA A 98 -7.92 -3.15 -25.15
CA ALA A 98 -7.27 -3.12 -26.46
C ALA A 98 -6.18 -2.06 -26.52
N SER A 99 -6.45 -0.87 -25.97
CA SER A 99 -5.51 0.27 -26.03
C SER A 99 -4.47 0.24 -24.91
N GLY A 100 -4.75 -0.39 -23.78
CA GLY A 100 -3.93 -0.30 -22.57
C GLY A 100 -3.85 1.10 -21.95
N THR A 101 -4.64 2.06 -22.44
CA THR A 101 -4.70 3.45 -21.97
C THR A 101 -5.74 3.61 -20.86
N TRP A 102 -5.56 4.61 -19.99
CA TRP A 102 -6.58 4.98 -19.01
C TRP A 102 -7.68 5.81 -19.66
N ILE A 103 -8.93 5.48 -19.36
CA ILE A 103 -10.13 6.11 -19.93
C ILE A 103 -11.00 6.58 -18.77
N LEU A 104 -11.46 7.84 -18.83
CA LEU A 104 -12.52 8.35 -17.97
C LEU A 104 -13.82 8.46 -18.75
N THR A 105 -14.91 7.96 -18.16
CA THR A 105 -16.26 8.07 -18.72
C THR A 105 -17.30 8.48 -17.70
N ARG A 106 -18.37 9.15 -18.15
CA ARG A 106 -19.61 9.41 -17.38
C ARG A 106 -20.67 8.34 -17.57
N ARG A 107 -20.40 7.30 -18.35
CA ARG A 107 -21.40 6.32 -18.79
C ARG A 107 -20.92 4.92 -18.47
N TRP A 108 -21.77 4.14 -17.82
CA TRP A 108 -21.43 2.75 -17.49
C TRP A 108 -21.28 1.89 -18.76
N GLU A 109 -22.09 2.18 -19.79
CA GLU A 109 -22.07 1.41 -21.05
C GLU A 109 -20.76 1.58 -21.84
N ASP A 110 -20.04 2.67 -21.59
CA ASP A 110 -18.78 2.97 -22.25
C ASP A 110 -17.65 2.02 -21.83
N LEU A 111 -17.73 1.41 -20.63
CA LEU A 111 -16.73 0.43 -20.17
C LEU A 111 -16.61 -0.74 -21.15
N ALA A 112 -17.76 -1.30 -21.57
CA ALA A 112 -17.82 -2.45 -22.46
C ALA A 112 -17.42 -2.12 -23.90
N SER A 113 -17.58 -0.86 -24.32
CA SER A 113 -17.24 -0.39 -25.66
C SER A 113 -15.89 0.35 -25.74
N GLU A 114 -15.17 0.45 -24.62
CA GLU A 114 -13.91 1.19 -24.46
C GLU A 114 -13.99 2.65 -24.94
N ARG A 115 -15.12 3.31 -24.66
CA ARG A 115 -15.35 4.73 -24.97
C ARG A 115 -15.14 5.60 -23.74
N GLY A 116 -14.96 6.90 -23.95
CA GLY A 116 -14.93 7.84 -22.85
C GLY A 116 -14.75 9.26 -23.34
N GLU A 117 -14.85 10.22 -22.43
CA GLU A 117 -14.61 11.62 -22.74
C GLU A 117 -13.14 12.00 -22.52
N ILE A 118 -12.36 11.21 -21.77
CA ILE A 118 -10.92 11.44 -21.59
C ILE A 118 -10.19 10.12 -21.79
N ALA A 119 -9.07 10.14 -22.50
CA ALA A 119 -8.20 8.98 -22.67
C ALA A 119 -6.73 9.36 -22.49
N GLY A 120 -5.91 8.43 -22.01
CA GLY A 120 -4.46 8.56 -21.99
C GLY A 120 -3.89 8.64 -23.41
N THR A 121 -2.79 9.37 -23.59
CA THR A 121 -2.09 9.46 -24.88
C THR A 121 -1.25 8.21 -25.20
N LEU A 122 -0.91 7.42 -24.18
CA LEU A 122 -0.10 6.21 -24.31
C LEU A 122 -0.57 5.11 -23.35
N PRO A 123 -0.32 3.83 -23.67
CA PRO A 123 -0.64 2.73 -22.76
C PRO A 123 0.22 2.84 -21.50
N SER A 124 -0.39 2.72 -20.32
CA SER A 124 0.31 2.84 -19.04
C SER A 124 -0.30 1.93 -17.99
N PHE A 125 0.46 1.53 -16.99
CA PHE A 125 -0.07 0.71 -15.89
C PHE A 125 -0.65 1.57 -14.78
N LEU A 126 -0.14 2.78 -14.56
CA LEU A 126 -0.72 3.75 -13.64
C LEU A 126 -1.19 4.99 -14.40
N PRO A 127 -2.24 5.68 -13.91
CA PRO A 127 -2.68 6.94 -14.49
C PRO A 127 -1.71 8.10 -14.21
N THR A 128 -0.60 7.85 -13.50
CA THR A 128 0.47 8.83 -13.20
C THR A 128 1.78 8.55 -13.92
N GLU A 129 1.82 7.59 -14.84
CA GLU A 129 3.09 7.18 -15.45
C GLU A 129 3.77 8.38 -16.14
N PRO A 130 5.08 8.62 -15.93
CA PRO A 130 5.77 9.77 -16.51
C PRO A 130 5.59 9.84 -18.03
N GLY A 131 5.27 11.03 -18.54
CA GLY A 131 5.00 11.24 -19.97
C GLY A 131 3.56 10.92 -20.40
N LEU A 132 2.74 10.30 -19.54
CA LEU A 132 1.31 10.15 -19.81
C LEU A 132 0.65 11.54 -19.81
N GLN A 133 0.01 11.85 -20.92
CA GLN A 133 -0.87 13.00 -21.07
C GLN A 133 -2.30 12.51 -21.30
N PHE A 134 -3.27 13.41 -21.19
CA PHE A 134 -4.67 13.08 -21.40
C PHE A 134 -5.23 13.90 -22.55
N LYS A 135 -5.99 13.24 -23.42
CA LYS A 135 -6.74 13.84 -24.52
C LYS A 135 -8.24 13.82 -24.18
N VAL A 136 -8.96 14.86 -24.57
CA VAL A 136 -10.38 15.04 -24.26
C VAL A 136 -11.20 14.94 -25.54
N HIS A 137 -12.30 14.19 -25.54
CA HIS A 137 -13.18 14.06 -26.69
C HIS A 137 -14.07 15.31 -26.83
N LEU A 138 -13.77 16.14 -27.83
CA LEU A 138 -14.51 17.37 -28.13
C LEU A 138 -14.78 17.46 -29.63
N ASP A 139 -16.05 17.64 -30.01
CA ASP A 139 -16.47 17.86 -31.40
C ASP A 139 -15.88 16.83 -32.39
N ASN A 140 -15.88 15.54 -32.01
CA ASN A 140 -15.29 14.42 -32.76
C ASN A 140 -13.76 14.50 -32.95
N THR A 141 -13.08 15.32 -32.16
CA THR A 141 -11.62 15.41 -32.09
C THR A 141 -11.12 15.02 -30.70
N TRP A 142 -9.81 14.78 -30.59
CA TRP A 142 -9.16 14.40 -29.33
C TRP A 142 -7.94 15.29 -29.03
N PRO A 143 -8.13 16.61 -28.80
CA PRO A 143 -7.04 17.48 -28.40
C PRO A 143 -6.43 17.02 -27.07
N VAL A 144 -5.11 17.20 -26.94
CA VAL A 144 -4.39 16.99 -25.67
C VAL A 144 -4.72 18.15 -24.73
N ASP A 145 -5.26 17.83 -23.55
CA ASP A 145 -5.44 18.81 -22.48
C ASP A 145 -4.20 18.79 -21.58
N ALA A 146 -3.28 19.71 -21.88
CA ALA A 146 -2.04 19.85 -21.13
C ALA A 146 -2.25 20.39 -19.71
N THR A 147 -3.48 20.67 -19.26
CA THR A 147 -3.76 21.07 -17.87
C THR A 147 -4.15 19.90 -16.98
N ILE A 148 -4.61 18.78 -17.55
CA ILE A 148 -4.96 17.59 -16.76
C ILE A 148 -3.71 17.04 -16.08
N ARG A 149 -3.77 16.90 -14.76
CA ARG A 149 -2.73 16.29 -13.93
C ARG A 149 -3.35 15.28 -13.00
N VAL A 150 -2.62 14.20 -12.72
CA VAL A 150 -2.93 13.30 -11.62
C VAL A 150 -2.04 13.71 -10.46
N THR A 151 -2.64 14.30 -9.42
CA THR A 151 -1.92 15.02 -8.36
C THR A 151 -1.79 14.26 -7.06
N ASP A 152 -2.58 13.19 -6.87
CA ASP A 152 -2.50 12.39 -5.65
C ASP A 152 -2.81 10.93 -5.95
N LEU A 153 -1.96 10.05 -5.43
CA LEU A 153 -2.13 8.60 -5.42
C LEU A 153 -2.01 8.12 -3.98
N GLU A 154 -3.12 7.74 -3.38
CA GLU A 154 -3.05 6.95 -2.15
C GLU A 154 -2.97 5.49 -2.57
N PHE A 155 -1.78 4.90 -2.50
CA PHE A 155 -1.67 3.45 -2.52
C PHE A 155 -2.25 2.92 -1.21
N PRO A 156 -3.11 1.88 -1.23
CA PRO A 156 -3.28 1.11 -0.02
C PRO A 156 -1.87 0.62 0.33
N SER A 157 -1.50 0.65 1.60
CA SER A 157 -0.15 0.38 2.13
C SER A 157 0.39 -1.04 1.81
N LEU A 158 -0.15 -1.72 0.79
CA LEU A 158 0.07 -3.11 0.42
C LEU A 158 1.30 -3.32 -0.46
N VAL A 159 1.78 -2.31 -1.20
CA VAL A 159 3.05 -2.45 -1.91
C VAL A 159 4.18 -2.30 -0.90
N PRO A 160 4.94 -3.36 -0.60
CA PRO A 160 5.93 -3.27 0.45
C PRO A 160 7.07 -2.36 -0.02
N CYS A 161 7.57 -1.50 0.86
CA CYS A 161 8.71 -0.63 0.54
C CYS A 161 9.99 -1.44 0.33
N LYS A 162 10.04 -2.67 0.84
CA LYS A 162 11.13 -3.62 0.63
C LYS A 162 10.58 -5.00 0.31
N VAL A 163 11.38 -5.84 -0.33
CA VAL A 163 11.08 -7.24 -0.61
C VAL A 163 12.33 -8.05 -0.31
N SER A 164 12.22 -9.11 0.47
CA SER A 164 13.35 -9.97 0.80
C SER A 164 13.24 -11.28 0.03
N ILE A 165 14.28 -11.61 -0.74
CA ILE A 165 14.43 -12.91 -1.38
C ILE A 165 15.40 -13.73 -0.51
N SER A 166 14.99 -14.91 -0.06
CA SER A 166 15.82 -15.86 0.67
C SER A 166 15.75 -17.24 0.03
N GLY A 167 16.74 -18.09 0.32
CA GLY A 167 16.85 -19.45 -0.21
C GLY A 167 18.11 -20.14 0.31
N SER A 168 18.39 -21.35 -0.19
CA SER A 168 19.61 -22.08 0.17
C SER A 168 20.85 -21.37 -0.39
N GLU A 169 21.91 -21.20 0.42
CA GLU A 169 23.18 -20.60 -0.07
C GLU A 169 23.81 -21.40 -1.22
N ALA A 170 23.50 -22.70 -1.32
CA ALA A 170 23.95 -23.58 -2.39
C ALA A 170 23.19 -23.37 -3.72
N THR A 171 22.09 -22.62 -3.72
CA THR A 171 21.31 -22.32 -4.92
C THR A 171 22.13 -21.46 -5.90
N PRO A 172 22.20 -21.81 -7.19
CA PRO A 172 22.79 -20.93 -8.20
C PRO A 172 22.12 -19.55 -8.18
N ASN A 173 22.91 -18.48 -8.32
CA ASN A 173 22.44 -17.10 -8.17
C ASN A 173 22.01 -16.72 -6.73
N SER A 174 22.52 -17.40 -5.69
CA SER A 174 22.34 -16.97 -4.30
C SER A 174 22.82 -15.54 -4.03
N CYS A 175 23.71 -14.98 -4.87
CA CYS A 175 24.06 -13.56 -4.86
C CYS A 175 22.85 -12.64 -5.08
N LEU A 176 21.76 -13.12 -5.71
CA LEU A 176 20.51 -12.38 -5.87
C LEU A 176 19.65 -12.38 -4.58
N PHE A 177 19.96 -13.17 -3.56
CA PHE A 177 19.23 -13.15 -2.27
C PHE A 177 19.56 -11.94 -1.41
N GLY A 178 18.57 -11.46 -0.65
CA GLY A 178 18.67 -10.29 0.21
C GLY A 178 17.46 -9.37 0.06
N THR A 179 17.56 -8.18 0.65
CA THR A 179 16.47 -7.20 0.71
C THR A 179 16.60 -6.18 -0.41
N TYR A 180 15.60 -6.13 -1.28
CA TYR A 180 15.44 -5.14 -2.32
C TYR A 180 14.56 -4.01 -1.80
N GLU A 181 14.91 -2.77 -2.12
CA GLU A 181 14.15 -1.58 -1.78
C GLU A 181 13.43 -1.05 -3.00
N ARG A 182 12.15 -0.72 -2.83
CA ARG A 182 11.33 -0.13 -3.87
C ARG A 182 11.93 1.21 -4.31
N GLN A 183 12.07 1.39 -5.61
CA GLN A 183 12.47 2.64 -6.23
C GLN A 183 11.25 3.48 -6.60
N LEU A 184 11.48 4.77 -6.82
CA LEU A 184 10.46 5.66 -7.39
C LEU A 184 10.14 5.29 -8.84
N GLU A 185 11.12 4.74 -9.56
CA GLU A 185 10.98 4.27 -10.93
C GLU A 185 10.08 3.02 -11.02
N SER A 186 9.39 2.91 -12.14
CA SER A 186 8.64 1.72 -12.55
C SER A 186 9.20 1.14 -13.84
N VAL A 187 9.07 -0.18 -14.00
CA VAL A 187 9.52 -0.90 -15.19
C VAL A 187 8.38 -1.79 -15.64
N ASN A 188 8.04 -1.71 -16.93
CA ASN A 188 6.91 -2.44 -17.53
C ASN A 188 5.60 -2.20 -16.75
N GLY A 189 5.42 -0.97 -16.24
CA GLY A 189 4.28 -0.58 -15.43
C GLY A 189 4.30 -1.07 -13.98
N ALA A 190 5.20 -1.94 -13.55
CA ALA A 190 5.28 -2.40 -12.17
C ALA A 190 6.36 -1.66 -11.36
N PRO A 191 6.29 -1.64 -10.02
CA PRO A 191 7.36 -1.09 -9.19
C PRO A 191 8.70 -1.80 -9.46
N LEU A 192 9.77 -1.01 -9.62
CA LEU A 192 11.12 -1.54 -9.62
C LEU A 192 11.63 -1.65 -8.18
N PHE A 193 12.24 -2.78 -7.85
CA PHE A 193 12.95 -2.95 -6.58
C PHE A 193 14.45 -3.13 -6.87
N CYS A 194 15.29 -2.50 -6.07
CA CYS A 194 16.74 -2.58 -6.22
C CYS A 194 17.41 -3.01 -4.92
N LYS A 195 18.44 -3.86 -5.04
CA LYS A 195 19.31 -4.26 -3.93
C LYS A 195 20.72 -3.78 -4.22
N ALA A 196 21.27 -2.94 -3.34
CA ALA A 196 22.68 -2.58 -3.38
C ALA A 196 23.54 -3.82 -3.08
N THR A 197 24.67 -3.95 -3.76
CA THR A 197 25.63 -5.02 -3.49
C THR A 197 26.83 -4.48 -2.72
N VAL A 198 27.64 -5.39 -2.17
CA VAL A 198 28.92 -5.03 -1.54
C VAL A 198 29.94 -4.50 -2.54
N GLU A 199 29.77 -4.81 -3.84
CA GLU A 199 30.64 -4.34 -4.89
C GLU A 199 30.18 -2.96 -5.38
N PRO A 200 31.03 -1.91 -5.28
CA PRO A 200 30.67 -0.57 -5.71
C PRO A 200 30.21 -0.55 -7.17
N GLY A 201 29.06 0.06 -7.42
CA GLY A 201 28.48 0.21 -8.76
C GLY A 201 27.73 -1.02 -9.28
N LYS A 202 27.74 -2.16 -8.56
CA LYS A 202 26.85 -3.29 -8.88
C LYS A 202 25.56 -3.20 -8.08
N GLN A 203 24.45 -3.42 -8.77
CA GLN A 203 23.10 -3.40 -8.21
C GLN A 203 22.31 -4.58 -8.79
N HIS A 204 21.49 -5.21 -7.96
CA HIS A 204 20.52 -6.20 -8.43
C HIS A 204 19.15 -5.56 -8.52
N PHE A 205 18.36 -6.02 -9.48
CA PHE A 205 17.04 -5.50 -9.84
C PHE A 205 16.02 -6.62 -9.69
N LEU A 206 14.87 -6.30 -9.12
CA LEU A 206 13.69 -7.15 -9.08
C LEU A 206 12.55 -6.38 -9.75
N PHE A 207 12.07 -6.88 -10.88
CA PHE A 207 11.11 -6.19 -11.75
C PHE A 207 10.09 -7.17 -12.32
N ARG A 208 8.98 -6.64 -12.85
CA ARG A 208 7.98 -7.44 -13.57
C ARG A 208 8.25 -7.43 -15.07
N THR A 209 8.23 -8.59 -15.71
CA THR A 209 8.38 -8.71 -17.16
C THR A 209 7.12 -8.21 -17.87
N SER A 210 7.27 -7.45 -18.96
CA SER A 210 6.13 -6.89 -19.72
C SER A 210 5.29 -7.96 -20.40
N THR A 211 5.91 -9.00 -20.96
CA THR A 211 5.20 -9.99 -21.79
C THR A 211 4.39 -10.98 -20.97
N ALA A 212 4.99 -11.53 -19.91
CA ALA A 212 4.39 -12.63 -19.14
C ALA A 212 3.94 -12.21 -17.74
N GLY A 213 4.19 -10.97 -17.33
CA GLY A 213 3.83 -10.47 -16.00
C GLY A 213 4.55 -11.17 -14.85
N LEU A 214 5.62 -11.94 -15.12
CA LEU A 214 6.42 -12.68 -14.15
C LEU A 214 7.39 -11.73 -13.44
N TRP A 215 7.62 -11.94 -12.15
CA TRP A 215 8.65 -11.23 -11.39
C TRP A 215 10.02 -11.85 -11.65
N MET A 216 11.04 -11.03 -11.83
CA MET A 216 12.38 -11.48 -12.16
C MET A 216 13.44 -10.71 -11.39
N ALA A 217 14.38 -11.43 -10.78
CA ALA A 217 15.57 -10.86 -10.17
C ALA A 217 16.78 -11.03 -11.11
N THR A 218 17.53 -9.96 -11.34
CA THR A 218 18.71 -9.94 -12.23
C THR A 218 19.78 -8.99 -11.71
N ASP A 219 21.01 -9.16 -12.16
CA ASP A 219 22.18 -8.33 -11.85
C ASP A 219 22.49 -7.29 -12.93
N SER A 220 21.70 -7.24 -14.00
CA SER A 220 21.93 -6.36 -15.16
C SER A 220 20.67 -5.60 -15.54
N ARG A 221 20.77 -4.27 -15.62
CA ARG A 221 19.68 -3.39 -16.05
C ARG A 221 19.31 -3.64 -17.52
N ASP A 222 20.28 -3.94 -18.38
CA ASP A 222 20.04 -4.21 -19.81
C ASP A 222 19.17 -5.45 -20.04
N ARG A 223 19.29 -6.46 -19.16
CA ARG A 223 18.45 -7.66 -19.21
C ARG A 223 16.98 -7.38 -18.96
N MET A 224 16.63 -6.26 -18.33
CA MET A 224 15.24 -5.86 -18.11
C MET A 224 14.49 -5.53 -19.41
N ALA A 225 15.22 -5.14 -20.46
CA ALA A 225 14.67 -4.84 -21.79
C ALA A 225 14.66 -6.04 -22.75
N GLN A 226 15.28 -7.17 -22.38
CA GLN A 226 15.38 -8.34 -23.24
C GLN A 226 14.10 -9.19 -23.17
N HIS A 227 13.71 -9.77 -24.31
CA HIS A 227 12.55 -10.66 -24.42
C HIS A 227 12.91 -11.95 -25.17
N PRO A 228 12.92 -13.14 -24.51
CA PRO A 228 12.79 -13.34 -23.07
C PRO A 228 14.06 -12.91 -22.32
N PRO A 229 13.95 -12.41 -21.09
CA PRO A 229 15.12 -12.12 -20.28
C PRO A 229 15.82 -13.45 -19.88
N GLN A 230 17.15 -13.47 -19.94
CA GLN A 230 17.97 -14.65 -19.64
C GLN A 230 18.70 -14.51 -18.29
N GLY A 231 18.81 -15.59 -17.52
CA GLY A 231 19.54 -15.62 -16.24
C GLY A 231 18.72 -15.19 -15.01
N GLY A 232 19.21 -15.49 -13.81
CA GLY A 232 18.65 -15.00 -12.56
C GLY A 232 17.54 -15.85 -11.94
N LEU A 233 16.57 -15.19 -11.30
CA LEU A 233 15.41 -15.81 -10.64
C LEU A 233 14.11 -15.34 -11.30
N GLN A 234 13.13 -16.22 -11.44
CA GLN A 234 11.83 -15.87 -12.04
C GLN A 234 10.67 -16.48 -11.26
N SER A 235 9.57 -15.76 -11.09
CA SER A 235 8.36 -16.32 -10.48
C SER A 235 7.68 -17.33 -11.39
N SER A 236 7.05 -18.35 -10.81
CA SER A 236 6.39 -19.44 -11.56
C SER A 236 5.14 -19.01 -12.32
N ARG A 237 4.54 -17.87 -11.95
CA ARG A 237 3.36 -17.29 -12.60
C ARG A 237 3.33 -15.77 -12.48
N ALA A 238 2.46 -15.15 -13.27
CA ALA A 238 2.24 -13.72 -13.21
C ALA A 238 1.64 -13.36 -11.86
N ALA A 239 2.11 -12.26 -11.29
CA ALA A 239 1.61 -11.74 -10.03
C ALA A 239 1.93 -10.26 -9.91
N ASP A 240 1.27 -9.62 -8.96
CA ASP A 240 1.26 -8.17 -8.90
C ASP A 240 2.21 -7.59 -7.87
N LEU A 241 2.55 -8.42 -6.87
CA LEU A 241 3.69 -8.23 -6.01
C LEU A 241 4.57 -9.48 -6.09
N PRO A 242 5.89 -9.34 -5.92
CA PRO A 242 6.81 -10.48 -5.93
C PRO A 242 6.61 -11.39 -4.71
N CYS A 243 5.90 -10.93 -3.69
CA CYS A 243 5.63 -11.68 -2.46
C CYS A 243 4.17 -12.16 -2.35
N ASN A 244 3.40 -12.19 -3.44
CA ASN A 244 2.04 -12.73 -3.42
C ASN A 244 2.03 -14.21 -3.01
N ASP A 245 1.03 -14.61 -2.23
CA ASP A 245 0.88 -15.99 -1.76
C ASP A 245 0.82 -17.00 -2.92
N GLY A 246 1.47 -18.14 -2.71
CA GLY A 246 1.53 -19.23 -3.69
C GLY A 246 2.44 -18.96 -4.90
N LEU A 247 3.26 -17.90 -4.89
CA LEU A 247 4.38 -17.80 -5.83
C LEU A 247 5.51 -18.75 -5.42
N SER A 248 5.93 -19.58 -6.36
CA SER A 248 7.22 -20.27 -6.31
C SER A 248 8.20 -19.58 -7.27
N TYR A 249 9.48 -19.81 -7.07
CA TYR A 249 10.53 -19.21 -7.89
C TYR A 249 11.37 -20.28 -8.57
N HIS A 250 11.76 -20.00 -9.80
CA HIS A 250 12.64 -20.80 -10.62
C HIS A 250 14.01 -20.12 -10.72
N VAL A 251 15.06 -20.92 -10.82
CA VAL A 251 16.44 -20.48 -11.01
C VAL A 251 16.87 -20.84 -12.42
N PHE A 252 17.54 -19.91 -13.10
CA PHE A 252 18.13 -20.22 -14.40
C PHE A 252 19.43 -21.02 -14.24
N SER A 253 19.45 -22.24 -14.76
CA SER A 253 20.60 -23.17 -14.70
C SER A 253 21.68 -22.91 -15.75
N GLY A 254 21.52 -21.87 -16.58
CA GLY A 254 22.32 -21.63 -17.78
C GLY A 254 21.66 -22.15 -19.06
N GLN A 255 20.76 -23.13 -18.96
CA GLN A 255 20.02 -23.68 -20.11
C GLN A 255 18.51 -23.66 -19.93
N SER A 256 18.02 -23.79 -18.70
CA SER A 256 16.59 -23.90 -18.40
C SER A 256 16.23 -23.27 -17.06
N TRP A 257 14.94 -22.99 -16.88
CA TRP A 257 14.37 -22.59 -15.61
C TRP A 257 14.02 -23.82 -14.79
N VAL A 258 14.63 -23.96 -13.62
CA VAL A 258 14.43 -25.10 -12.71
C VAL A 258 13.72 -24.60 -11.44
N PRO A 259 12.60 -25.20 -11.03
CA PRO A 259 11.95 -24.83 -9.77
C PRO A 259 12.86 -25.05 -8.57
N ASP A 260 12.98 -24.03 -7.71
CA ASP A 260 13.71 -24.14 -6.45
C ASP A 260 12.74 -23.91 -5.28
N PRO A 261 12.32 -24.99 -4.59
CA PRO A 261 11.38 -24.90 -3.49
C PRO A 261 12.01 -24.35 -2.22
N SER A 262 13.29 -24.01 -2.19
CA SER A 262 13.91 -23.29 -1.07
C SER A 262 13.73 -21.78 -1.17
N ILE A 263 13.50 -21.25 -2.37
CA ILE A 263 13.39 -19.80 -2.57
C ILE A 263 12.07 -19.29 -2.00
N ARG A 264 12.16 -18.26 -1.18
CA ARG A 264 11.02 -17.53 -0.61
C ARG A 264 11.18 -16.05 -0.92
N VAL A 265 10.07 -15.41 -1.25
CA VAL A 265 10.02 -13.96 -1.40
C VAL A 265 8.97 -13.43 -0.45
N SER A 266 9.41 -12.63 0.52
CA SER A 266 8.54 -12.05 1.53
C SER A 266 8.51 -10.53 1.41
N PRO A 267 7.42 -9.87 1.84
CA PRO A 267 7.45 -8.44 2.04
C PRO A 267 8.58 -8.11 3.00
N GLY A 268 9.56 -7.34 2.54
CA GLY A 268 10.61 -6.82 3.40
C GLY A 268 9.95 -5.80 4.31
N SER A 269 9.86 -6.12 5.60
CA SER A 269 9.55 -5.11 6.60
C SER A 269 10.65 -4.05 6.51
N PRO A 270 10.36 -2.74 6.28
CA PRO A 270 11.38 -1.74 6.50
C PRO A 270 11.94 -1.94 7.92
N PRO A 271 13.26 -1.76 8.11
CA PRO A 271 13.88 -1.97 9.40
C PRO A 271 13.10 -1.21 10.46
N ALA A 272 12.63 -1.98 11.44
CA ALA A 272 11.95 -1.44 12.59
C ALA A 272 12.86 -0.35 13.17
N PRO A 273 12.37 0.89 13.38
CA PRO A 273 13.14 1.88 14.12
C PRO A 273 13.53 1.27 15.48
N GLU A 274 14.72 1.60 15.98
CA GLU A 274 15.21 1.08 17.26
C GLU A 274 14.33 1.49 18.44
N ALA A 275 13.61 2.60 18.30
CA ALA A 275 12.63 3.06 19.27
C ALA A 275 11.49 3.85 18.63
N ILE A 276 10.38 3.96 19.36
CA ILE A 276 9.25 4.83 19.04
C ILE A 276 8.95 5.67 20.26
N THR A 277 8.87 6.99 20.11
CA THR A 277 8.46 7.88 21.19
C THR A 277 6.98 8.21 21.03
N LEU A 278 6.19 7.89 22.06
CA LEU A 278 4.81 8.35 22.21
C LEU A 278 4.79 9.59 23.11
N GLY A 279 4.02 10.60 22.73
CA GLY A 279 3.89 11.84 23.50
C GLY A 279 2.61 12.61 23.19
N GLY A 280 2.36 13.67 23.95
CA GLY A 280 1.23 14.59 23.79
C GLY A 280 0.03 14.30 24.70
N HIS A 281 -0.20 13.03 25.08
CA HIS A 281 -1.29 12.70 26.00
C HIS A 281 -0.99 13.13 27.44
N THR A 282 -1.91 13.85 28.07
CA THR A 282 -1.80 14.36 29.46
C THR A 282 -2.87 13.78 30.42
N GLY A 283 -3.74 12.89 29.93
CA GLY A 283 -4.83 12.31 30.70
C GLY A 283 -4.44 11.10 31.57
N PRO A 284 -5.42 10.27 31.96
CA PRO A 284 -5.21 9.10 32.85
C PRO A 284 -4.13 8.11 32.38
N HIS A 285 -3.80 8.12 31.09
CA HIS A 285 -2.79 7.25 30.49
C HIS A 285 -1.45 7.95 30.23
N ALA A 286 -1.18 9.10 30.87
CA ALA A 286 0.09 9.82 30.70
C ALA A 286 1.32 8.95 31.03
N ALA A 287 1.18 7.96 31.92
CA ALA A 287 2.22 6.99 32.25
C ALA A 287 2.65 6.09 31.07
N LEU A 288 1.83 6.00 30.02
CA LEU A 288 2.13 5.25 28.79
C LEU A 288 2.94 6.08 27.78
N MET A 289 3.19 7.36 28.05
CA MET A 289 4.02 8.19 27.19
C MET A 289 5.50 7.92 27.46
N GLY A 290 6.33 8.04 26.42
CA GLY A 290 7.75 7.82 26.54
C GLY A 290 8.36 7.11 25.34
N ARG A 291 9.59 6.64 25.53
CA ARG A 291 10.38 5.95 24.52
C ARG A 291 10.19 4.44 24.66
N TYR A 292 9.51 3.84 23.70
CA TYR A 292 9.41 2.40 23.58
C TYR A 292 10.58 1.87 22.75
N GLU A 293 11.29 0.87 23.26
CA GLU A 293 12.47 0.29 22.62
C GLU A 293 12.12 -1.02 21.90
N LEU A 294 12.70 -1.20 20.72
CA LEU A 294 12.52 -2.38 19.89
C LEU A 294 12.99 -3.63 20.64
N GLN A 295 12.13 -4.64 20.67
CA GLN A 295 12.42 -5.94 21.25
C GLN A 295 12.84 -6.93 20.16
N PRO A 296 13.60 -7.99 20.48
CA PRO A 296 14.03 -9.00 19.51
C PRO A 296 12.90 -9.95 19.05
N PHE A 297 11.66 -9.67 19.44
CA PHE A 297 10.50 -10.50 19.16
C PHE A 297 9.56 -9.82 18.15
N LEU A 298 8.88 -10.63 17.36
CA LEU A 298 7.79 -10.19 16.48
C LEU A 298 6.45 -10.63 17.05
N VAL A 299 5.44 -9.77 16.92
CA VAL A 299 4.05 -10.06 17.27
C VAL A 299 3.22 -9.81 16.02
N ASN A 300 2.45 -10.81 15.59
CA ASN A 300 1.67 -10.76 14.35
C ASN A 300 2.51 -10.40 13.10
N GLY A 301 3.78 -10.84 13.06
CA GLY A 301 4.70 -10.53 11.97
C GLY A 301 5.21 -9.09 11.94
N ALA A 302 4.95 -8.29 12.97
CA ALA A 302 5.41 -6.92 13.12
C ALA A 302 6.33 -6.74 14.35
N PRO A 303 7.16 -5.69 14.39
CA PRO A 303 8.06 -5.44 15.51
C PRO A 303 7.30 -5.15 16.81
N LEU A 304 7.80 -5.70 17.92
CA LEU A 304 7.34 -5.38 19.26
C LEU A 304 8.22 -4.28 19.86
N TYR A 305 7.58 -3.29 20.48
CA TYR A 305 8.24 -2.25 21.25
C TYR A 305 7.82 -2.31 22.71
N MET A 306 8.74 -2.01 23.61
CA MET A 306 8.49 -2.05 25.06
C MET A 306 8.93 -0.75 25.71
N LEU A 307 8.05 -0.13 26.49
CA LEU A 307 8.39 0.99 27.35
C LEU A 307 9.01 0.45 28.63
N LEU A 308 10.31 0.65 28.80
CA LEU A 308 10.99 0.34 30.05
C LEU A 308 10.62 1.40 31.09
N GLN A 309 9.84 1.00 32.09
CA GLN A 309 9.62 1.80 33.28
C GLN A 309 10.71 1.48 34.33
N GLY A 310 10.84 2.35 35.35
CA GLY A 310 11.82 2.16 36.42
C GLY A 310 11.70 0.79 37.11
N GLU A 311 12.74 0.39 37.85
CA GLU A 311 12.78 -0.91 38.54
C GLU A 311 11.48 -1.18 39.34
N GLY A 312 10.82 -2.30 39.04
CA GLY A 312 9.62 -2.76 39.75
C GLY A 312 8.27 -2.37 39.15
N SER A 313 8.24 -1.66 38.01
CA SER A 313 7.00 -1.37 37.28
C SER A 313 6.73 -2.38 36.18
N ASP A 314 5.46 -2.67 35.91
CA ASP A 314 5.06 -3.53 34.80
C ASP A 314 5.39 -2.86 33.45
N PRO A 315 5.90 -3.63 32.46
CA PRO A 315 6.22 -3.07 31.15
C PRO A 315 4.94 -2.77 30.35
N PHE A 316 4.97 -1.70 29.56
CA PHE A 316 3.96 -1.45 28.54
C PHE A 316 4.48 -1.83 27.17
N PHE A 317 3.59 -2.34 26.32
CA PHE A 317 3.92 -2.84 24.99
C PHE A 317 3.25 -2.00 23.92
N LEU A 318 3.97 -1.76 22.82
CA LEU A 318 3.47 -1.18 21.59
C LEU A 318 3.70 -2.20 20.47
N PHE A 319 2.63 -2.69 19.86
CA PHE A 319 2.71 -3.71 18.81
C PHE A 319 1.60 -3.51 17.78
N ARG A 320 1.69 -4.26 16.68
CA ARG A 320 0.69 -4.22 15.60
C ARG A 320 -0.26 -5.43 15.71
N THR A 321 -1.55 -5.15 15.67
CA THR A 321 -2.61 -6.16 15.62
C THR A 321 -2.66 -6.87 14.27
N VAL A 322 -3.41 -7.97 14.18
CA VAL A 322 -3.67 -8.69 12.91
C VAL A 322 -4.44 -7.83 11.90
N ASP A 323 -5.24 -6.87 12.38
CA ASP A 323 -5.93 -5.87 11.57
C ASP A 323 -5.04 -4.66 11.23
N PHE A 324 -3.73 -4.80 11.43
CA PHE A 324 -2.71 -3.82 11.07
C PHE A 324 -2.77 -2.48 11.81
N LEU A 325 -3.51 -2.39 12.91
CA LEU A 325 -3.56 -1.24 13.81
C LEU A 325 -2.48 -1.35 14.89
N TRP A 326 -1.88 -0.23 15.27
CA TRP A 326 -0.94 -0.17 16.40
C TRP A 326 -1.69 0.00 17.71
N VAL A 327 -1.31 -0.77 18.72
CA VAL A 327 -1.94 -0.80 20.03
C VAL A 327 -0.90 -0.64 21.13
N VAL A 328 -1.24 0.15 22.16
CA VAL A 328 -0.51 0.22 23.42
C VAL A 328 -1.28 -0.55 24.50
N THR A 329 -0.62 -1.46 25.22
CA THR A 329 -1.25 -2.31 26.25
C THR A 329 -0.30 -2.58 27.43
N ASP A 330 -0.88 -2.87 28.59
CA ASP A 330 -0.21 -3.34 29.81
C ASP A 330 -0.37 -4.86 30.02
N VAL A 331 -1.44 -5.45 29.45
CA VAL A 331 -1.71 -6.90 29.55
C VAL A 331 -0.80 -7.72 28.63
N GLN A 332 -0.42 -8.91 29.09
CA GLN A 332 0.23 -9.95 28.27
C GLN A 332 -0.51 -10.16 26.94
N MET A 333 0.27 -10.19 25.86
CA MET A 333 -0.16 -10.25 24.46
C MET A 333 -0.82 -11.59 24.10
N HIS A 334 -2.03 -11.85 24.57
CA HIS A 334 -2.82 -13.00 24.13
C HIS A 334 -3.78 -12.62 22.99
N LEU A 335 -3.65 -13.40 21.91
CA LEU A 335 -3.87 -13.06 20.49
C LEU A 335 -5.32 -12.88 20.00
N SER A 336 -6.26 -12.31 20.75
CA SER A 336 -7.60 -12.07 20.15
C SER A 336 -8.47 -10.97 20.76
N LEU A 337 -8.19 -10.50 21.97
CA LEU A 337 -9.07 -9.55 22.67
C LEU A 337 -8.26 -8.50 23.44
N CYS A 338 -7.22 -7.95 22.81
CA CYS A 338 -6.40 -6.92 23.46
C CYS A 338 -7.25 -5.68 23.73
N ARG A 339 -7.60 -5.48 25.01
CA ARG A 339 -8.08 -4.19 25.53
C ARG A 339 -6.88 -3.26 25.62
N GLY A 340 -6.54 -2.63 24.51
CA GLY A 340 -5.50 -1.61 24.48
C GLY A 340 -5.94 -0.34 25.20
N HIS A 341 -4.98 0.44 25.69
CA HIS A 341 -5.22 1.80 26.16
C HIS A 341 -5.28 2.80 25.00
N PHE A 342 -4.49 2.55 23.96
CA PHE A 342 -4.47 3.33 22.74
C PHE A 342 -4.52 2.44 21.51
N VAL A 343 -5.22 2.88 20.46
CA VAL A 343 -5.25 2.22 19.15
C VAL A 343 -5.22 3.24 18.03
N THR A 344 -4.46 2.96 16.97
CA THR A 344 -4.51 3.80 15.75
C THR A 344 -5.84 3.64 15.03
N THR A 345 -6.30 4.69 14.37
CA THR A 345 -7.54 4.67 13.58
C THR A 345 -7.34 4.22 12.14
N ARG A 346 -6.08 4.11 11.68
CA ARG A 346 -5.73 3.60 10.36
C ARG A 346 -4.63 2.57 10.45
N THR A 347 -4.55 1.77 9.39
CA THR A 347 -3.49 0.79 9.21
C THR A 347 -2.21 1.48 8.76
N ALA A 348 -1.10 1.23 9.44
CA ALA A 348 0.20 1.75 9.04
C ALA A 348 1.28 0.71 9.31
N PHE A 349 2.32 0.68 8.45
CA PHE A 349 3.45 -0.21 8.67
C PHE A 349 4.27 0.21 9.91
N LEU A 350 4.44 1.52 10.15
CA LEU A 350 5.00 2.10 11.37
C LEU A 350 4.10 3.24 11.86
N PRO A 351 4.06 3.50 13.17
CA PRO A 351 3.37 4.68 13.71
C PRO A 351 3.98 5.96 13.15
N SER A 352 3.14 6.89 12.68
CA SER A 352 3.58 8.17 12.14
C SER A 352 3.12 9.34 13.02
N PRO A 353 3.78 10.51 12.95
CA PRO A 353 3.32 11.71 13.65
C PRO A 353 1.96 12.23 13.16
N ARG A 354 1.46 11.75 12.02
CA ARG A 354 0.15 12.13 11.48
C ARG A 354 -0.95 11.13 11.81
N GLU A 355 -0.58 10.03 12.46
CA GLU A 355 -1.51 8.97 12.81
C GLU A 355 -2.49 9.48 13.86
N ARG A 356 -3.78 9.17 13.67
CA ARG A 356 -4.82 9.51 14.64
C ARG A 356 -5.02 8.32 15.56
N TRP A 357 -5.13 8.60 16.85
CA TRP A 357 -5.26 7.59 17.88
C TRP A 357 -6.62 7.72 18.57
N ASN A 358 -7.14 6.59 19.05
CA ASN A 358 -8.19 6.55 20.04
C ASN A 358 -7.59 6.12 21.38
N CYS A 359 -8.12 6.66 22.47
CA CYS A 359 -7.81 6.31 23.85
C CYS A 359 -9.02 5.59 24.46
N HIS A 360 -8.80 4.50 25.20
CA HIS A 360 -9.85 3.76 25.89
C HIS A 360 -10.03 4.24 27.33
N ASP A 361 -11.09 4.97 27.62
CA ASP A 361 -11.47 5.30 28.99
C ASP A 361 -12.41 4.20 29.55
N PRO A 362 -12.16 3.62 30.73
CA PRO A 362 -13.00 2.55 31.29
C PRO A 362 -14.47 2.91 31.48
N ASN A 363 -14.81 4.19 31.63
CA ASN A 363 -16.16 4.66 31.89
C ASN A 363 -16.89 5.07 30.61
N THR A 364 -16.16 5.61 29.63
CA THR A 364 -16.75 6.19 28.41
C THR A 364 -16.44 5.41 27.13
N GLY A 365 -15.55 4.42 27.19
CA GLY A 365 -15.13 3.61 26.06
C GLY A 365 -14.05 4.30 25.22
N TRP A 366 -14.03 4.01 23.92
CA TRP A 366 -13.04 4.56 22.99
C TRP A 366 -13.40 5.98 22.55
N ALA A 367 -12.49 6.92 22.74
CA ALA A 367 -12.62 8.29 22.27
C ALA A 367 -11.39 8.72 21.46
N PRO A 368 -11.52 9.60 20.45
CA PRO A 368 -10.38 10.15 19.73
C PRO A 368 -9.44 10.92 20.67
N ASP A 369 -8.15 10.64 20.56
CA ASP A 369 -7.08 11.40 21.21
C ASP A 369 -6.43 12.33 20.19
N GLN A 370 -6.69 13.63 20.34
CA GLN A 370 -6.20 14.64 19.39
C GLN A 370 -4.76 15.04 19.65
N ASP A 371 -4.19 14.69 20.79
CA ASP A 371 -2.88 15.16 21.24
C ASP A 371 -1.82 14.06 21.14
N LEU A 372 -2.21 12.78 21.20
CA LEU A 372 -1.30 11.66 21.07
C LEU A 372 -0.60 11.64 19.70
N ARG A 373 0.73 11.56 19.73
CA ARG A 373 1.59 11.45 18.56
C ARG A 373 2.62 10.35 18.77
N ALA A 374 2.95 9.64 17.70
CA ALA A 374 4.03 8.67 17.67
C ALA A 374 5.14 9.15 16.74
N LYS A 375 6.39 9.08 17.21
CA LYS A 375 7.57 9.48 16.44
C LYS A 375 8.60 8.35 16.45
N PRO A 376 8.86 7.70 15.31
CA PRO A 376 9.99 6.77 15.16
C PRO A 376 11.32 7.47 15.48
N SER A 377 12.22 6.79 16.19
CA SER A 377 13.60 7.25 16.33
C SER A 377 14.24 7.25 14.94
N THR A 378 14.60 8.42 14.44
CA THR A 378 15.14 8.62 13.10
C THR A 378 16.48 7.91 12.92
N SER A 379 16.46 6.75 12.29
CA SER A 379 17.56 6.33 11.39
C SER A 379 17.19 6.57 9.91
N TRP A 380 15.93 6.92 9.62
CA TRP A 380 15.43 7.23 8.27
C TRP A 380 15.29 8.74 8.07
N ALA A 381 16.39 9.48 8.23
CA ALA A 381 16.45 10.79 7.59
C ALA A 381 16.56 10.53 6.08
N VAL A 382 15.48 10.76 5.34
CA VAL A 382 15.56 10.87 3.88
C VAL A 382 16.61 11.95 3.59
N PRO A 383 17.69 11.66 2.84
CA PRO A 383 18.68 12.69 2.51
C PRO A 383 18.01 13.81 1.71
N GLY A 384 17.64 14.90 2.39
CA GLY A 384 16.93 16.03 1.77
C GLY A 384 16.23 16.97 2.76
N GLU A 385 15.75 16.47 3.90
CA GLU A 385 15.15 17.30 4.95
C GLU A 385 16.18 17.75 6.00
N ARG A 386 17.22 18.49 5.58
CA ARG A 386 18.08 19.22 6.53
C ARG A 386 17.47 20.58 6.81
N GLY A 387 16.61 20.65 7.83
CA GLY A 387 16.04 21.92 8.25
C GLY A 387 15.24 21.85 9.55
N ALA A 388 15.81 21.27 10.61
CA ALA A 388 15.51 21.55 12.04
C ALA A 388 16.06 20.41 12.92
N ALA A 389 17.38 20.38 13.11
CA ALA A 389 17.95 19.66 14.24
C ALA A 389 17.82 20.60 15.45
N ASP A 390 16.74 20.45 16.21
CA ASP A 390 16.59 20.82 17.64
C ASP A 390 15.14 20.51 18.11
N GLY A 391 14.76 19.24 18.03
CA GLY A 391 13.38 18.80 18.34
C GLY A 391 13.18 18.24 19.75
N VAL A 392 14.24 18.10 20.56
CA VAL A 392 14.15 17.55 21.92
C VAL A 392 13.90 18.65 22.95
N ASP A 393 14.39 19.87 22.72
CA ASP A 393 14.22 21.00 23.65
C ASP A 393 12.91 21.78 23.47
N VAL A 394 12.23 21.65 22.33
CA VAL A 394 10.95 22.35 22.09
C VAL A 394 9.84 21.79 23.00
N TRP A 395 9.83 20.49 23.26
CA TRP A 395 8.81 19.85 24.12
C TRP A 395 8.95 20.19 25.61
N ARG A 396 10.16 20.54 26.10
CA ARG A 396 10.34 21.04 27.48
C ARG A 396 9.93 22.50 27.64
N ARG A 397 9.93 23.30 26.58
CA ARG A 397 9.64 24.74 26.67
C ARG A 397 8.15 25.06 26.76
N GLU A 398 7.27 24.24 26.21
CA GLU A 398 5.82 24.50 26.21
C GLU A 398 5.12 24.12 27.53
N HIS A 399 5.79 23.39 28.44
CA HIS A 399 5.24 23.00 29.75
C HIS A 399 6.15 23.40 30.92
N ARG A 400 6.55 24.68 30.98
CA ARG A 400 7.01 25.26 32.27
C ARG A 400 5.81 25.36 33.20
N LEU A 401 5.73 24.41 34.13
CA LEU A 401 4.86 24.45 35.30
C LEU A 401 5.00 25.82 36.00
N ARG A 402 3.86 26.45 36.29
CA ARG A 402 3.75 27.44 37.37
C ARG A 402 4.19 26.74 38.65
N GLU A 403 5.31 27.17 39.23
CA GLU A 403 5.64 26.82 40.61
C GLU A 403 4.62 27.48 41.55
N PRO A 404 4.01 26.74 42.50
CA PRO A 404 3.23 27.34 43.56
C PRO A 404 4.18 27.72 44.69
N GLY A 405 4.65 28.97 44.67
CA GLY A 405 5.63 29.45 45.64
C GLY A 405 5.79 30.95 45.64
N GLU A 406 4.71 31.70 45.87
CA GLU A 406 4.82 33.09 46.35
C GLU A 406 3.89 33.29 47.53
N GLU A 407 4.49 33.20 48.72
CA GLU A 407 3.92 33.64 49.99
C GLU A 407 3.56 35.14 49.90
N ALA A 408 2.29 35.45 50.08
CA ALA A 408 1.83 36.82 50.26
C ALA A 408 2.41 37.38 51.57
N ARG A 409 3.35 38.30 51.44
CA ARG A 409 3.79 39.19 52.53
C ARG A 409 2.59 39.99 53.03
N LEU A 410 2.33 39.87 54.33
CA LEU A 410 1.45 40.75 55.10
C LEU A 410 2.03 42.17 55.13
N ASP A 411 1.22 43.15 54.73
CA ASP A 411 1.50 44.57 54.89
C ASP A 411 0.66 45.11 56.07
N PRO A 412 1.27 45.69 57.13
CA PRO A 412 0.53 46.21 58.27
C PRO A 412 0.33 47.72 58.15
N GLY A 413 -0.92 48.15 57.98
CA GLY A 413 -1.31 49.48 58.47
C GLY A 413 -2.35 50.20 57.64
N THR A 414 -3.59 50.24 58.15
CA THR A 414 -4.36 51.50 58.15
C THR A 414 -5.43 51.48 59.24
N ARG A 415 -5.47 52.55 60.03
CA ARG A 415 -6.39 52.81 61.15
C ARG A 415 -7.85 53.01 60.69
N PRO A 416 -8.83 52.75 61.56
CA PRO A 416 -10.22 53.11 61.31
C PRO A 416 -10.50 54.58 61.66
N THR A 417 -11.18 55.28 60.76
CA THR A 417 -11.85 56.55 61.06
C THR A 417 -13.30 56.29 61.43
N SER A 418 -13.67 56.77 62.61
CA SER A 418 -15.03 56.97 63.10
C SER A 418 -15.76 58.10 62.37
N GLY A 419 -17.08 57.98 62.23
CA GLY A 419 -18.01 59.12 62.41
C GLY A 419 -18.94 59.46 61.24
N GLY A 420 -20.23 59.62 61.58
CA GLY A 420 -21.30 60.26 60.78
C GLY A 420 -22.24 59.25 60.12
N GLU A 421 -23.43 58.91 60.62
CA GLU A 421 -24.64 59.76 60.74
C GLU A 421 -24.86 60.62 59.47
N ASP A 422 -25.86 60.29 58.63
CA ASP A 422 -27.17 60.93 58.74
C ASP A 422 -28.21 60.39 57.74
N GLU A 423 -29.46 60.62 58.11
CA GLU A 423 -30.75 60.21 57.55
C GLU A 423 -31.01 60.63 56.08
N ARG A 424 -31.68 59.74 55.30
CA ARG A 424 -33.09 59.87 54.87
C ARG A 424 -33.55 58.71 54.00
#